data_AF-D6TEY9-F1
#
_entry.id   AF-D6TEY9-F1
#
_cell.length_a   1.000
_cell.length_b   1.000
_cell.length_c   1.000
_cell.angle_alpha   90.00
_cell.angle_beta   90.00
_cell.angle_gamma   90.00
#
_symmetry.space_group_name_H-M   'P 1'
#
loop_
_entity.id
_entity.type
_entity.pdbx_description
1 polymer ?
#
loop_
_entity_poly.entity_id
_entity_poly.type
_entity_poly.pdbx_seq_one_letter_code
_entity_poly.pdbx_strand_id
1 'polypeptide(L)'
;MQREKALLTINPRAGQNVTRIPDVVSVLSAAGWETEVALKQYGGQSIEMAREASEDGHDLVIGYGGDGTVNQVVNGVMRAKKPGKSVVGVIPGGTANLWAGDIGVPTEPVKAALALVNSEVRRVDVGRVEVSSVSFPENIEAQRATQNGKKAKKRARKQVGSRVRNHFLLMAGLGFDAEVMRHAPKPLKYRLGPLAVGLTVAQKLPDHQTFPIEIRGVGEGGESDMIWQGDALQVIIGNTRRYAMVLETTPEAYIDDGVLDVCIIIGGDPVSTMQQVGSLLLRHKPHNTTSQYFHGSHLEIKVPASVPMELDGSAVKLKDYVSKDDYELIGQVEDSSQVMVSYRFDALHKALPMAFPCTYNEELFQHPRRHKKLDPEQEEEHNKASDIGDKKKDDMAQTELQVATERVISQPDHSVDVEKEKRQEEIRAELPSLVTSLFENGRKVTVIGKAQHPEKPGTYIVAGTTLNALTSEQKPAAVIIGNNTEVFDQNGQHIPSSAVADIHEGATMVVEGKRSKLGVIKATRVVL
;
A
#
# COMPACT_ATOMS: atom_id res chain seq x y z
N MET A 1 -14.36 -0.06 26.92
CA MET A 1 -13.20 0.23 26.05
C MET A 1 -13.58 1.35 25.13
N GLN A 2 -12.73 2.38 25.07
CA GLN A 2 -12.84 3.44 24.07
C GLN A 2 -12.60 2.81 22.69
N ARG A 3 -13.46 3.08 21.71
CA ARG A 3 -13.23 2.60 20.34
C ARG A 3 -12.07 3.38 19.73
N GLU A 4 -11.19 2.68 19.04
CA GLU A 4 -10.16 3.31 18.22
C GLU A 4 -10.81 4.03 17.05
N LYS A 5 -10.28 5.20 16.69
CA LYS A 5 -10.88 6.07 15.68
C LYS A 5 -10.18 5.90 14.34
N ALA A 6 -10.97 5.72 13.28
CA ALA A 6 -10.46 5.60 11.92
C ALA A 6 -11.09 6.65 10.98
N LEU A 7 -10.29 7.22 10.09
CA LEU A 7 -10.79 8.00 8.95
C LEU A 7 -10.63 7.20 7.65
N LEU A 8 -11.73 6.95 6.93
CA LEU A 8 -11.74 6.40 5.59
C LEU A 8 -11.86 7.53 4.55
N THR A 9 -10.75 7.89 3.93
CA THR A 9 -10.70 8.94 2.89
C THR A 9 -10.87 8.32 1.50
N ILE A 10 -11.88 8.76 0.74
CA ILE A 10 -12.23 8.22 -0.56
C ILE A 10 -12.11 9.25 -1.67
N ASN A 11 -11.53 8.81 -2.79
CA ASN A 11 -11.67 9.48 -4.07
C ASN A 11 -12.72 8.74 -4.92
N PRO A 12 -13.97 9.25 -5.03
CA PRO A 12 -15.05 8.54 -5.67
C PRO A 12 -14.86 8.51 -7.20
N ARG A 13 -14.25 7.44 -7.72
CA ARG A 13 -14.18 7.18 -9.16
C ARG A 13 -15.52 6.66 -9.67
N ALA A 14 -16.24 7.46 -10.45
CA ALA A 14 -17.47 7.07 -11.17
C ALA A 14 -18.47 6.23 -10.34
N GLY A 15 -18.52 6.43 -9.02
CA GLY A 15 -19.36 5.67 -8.08
C GLY A 15 -18.91 4.24 -7.74
N GLN A 16 -17.96 3.63 -8.47
CA GLN A 16 -17.59 2.21 -8.29
C GLN A 16 -17.06 1.88 -6.89
N ASN A 17 -16.24 2.76 -6.31
CA ASN A 17 -15.71 2.57 -4.96
C ASN A 17 -16.73 2.90 -3.85
N VAL A 18 -17.79 3.65 -4.17
CA VAL A 18 -18.75 4.13 -3.17
C VAL A 18 -19.70 3.02 -2.72
N THR A 19 -20.03 2.08 -3.61
CA THR A 19 -20.99 1.01 -3.33
C THR A 19 -20.49 0.02 -2.27
N ARG A 20 -19.17 -0.14 -2.11
CA ARG A 20 -18.57 -1.07 -1.14
C ARG A 20 -18.21 -0.44 0.21
N ILE A 21 -18.43 0.87 0.38
CA ILE A 21 -18.20 1.56 1.67
C ILE A 21 -18.94 0.89 2.82
N PRO A 22 -20.24 0.54 2.69
CA PRO A 22 -20.98 -0.09 3.79
C PRO A 22 -20.36 -1.42 4.22
N ASP A 23 -19.85 -2.22 3.28
CA ASP A 23 -19.17 -3.49 3.61
C ASP A 23 -17.85 -3.26 4.36
N VAL A 24 -17.02 -2.34 3.86
CA VAL A 24 -15.75 -1.97 4.49
C VAL A 24 -15.97 -1.46 5.92
N VAL A 25 -16.92 -0.54 6.10
CA VAL A 25 -17.26 0.02 7.42
C VAL A 25 -17.83 -1.06 8.35
N SER A 26 -18.59 -2.03 7.83
CA SER A 26 -19.08 -3.17 8.61
C SER A 26 -17.92 -4.01 9.16
N VAL A 27 -16.92 -4.32 8.32
CA VAL A 27 -15.73 -5.07 8.72
C VAL A 27 -14.91 -4.31 9.76
N LEU A 28 -14.61 -3.04 9.52
CA LEU A 28 -13.86 -2.21 10.46
C LEU A 28 -14.59 -2.06 11.80
N SER A 29 -15.91 -1.87 11.77
CA SER A 29 -16.73 -1.79 12.97
C SER A 29 -16.78 -3.11 13.74
N ALA A 30 -16.74 -4.25 13.05
CA ALA A 30 -16.63 -5.56 13.68
C ALA A 30 -15.30 -5.76 14.42
N ALA A 31 -14.23 -5.14 13.93
CA ALA A 31 -12.92 -5.10 14.57
C ALA A 31 -12.79 -4.05 15.69
N GLY A 32 -13.84 -3.24 15.91
CA GLY A 32 -13.88 -2.27 17.01
C GLY A 32 -13.65 -0.81 16.62
N TRP A 33 -13.38 -0.54 15.33
CA TRP A 33 -13.14 0.81 14.84
C TRP A 33 -14.41 1.66 14.78
N GLU A 34 -14.30 2.92 15.22
CA GLU A 34 -15.25 3.98 14.92
C GLU A 34 -14.78 4.71 13.66
N THR A 35 -15.39 4.39 12.52
CA THR A 35 -14.94 4.87 11.20
C THR A 35 -15.74 6.08 10.73
N GLU A 36 -15.08 7.22 10.59
CA GLU A 36 -15.56 8.36 9.82
C GLU A 36 -15.29 8.14 8.33
N VAL A 37 -16.22 8.51 7.45
CA VAL A 37 -16.07 8.40 6.00
C VAL A 37 -16.03 9.78 5.38
N ALA A 38 -14.92 10.11 4.71
CA ALA A 38 -14.74 11.39 4.04
C ALA A 38 -14.61 11.22 2.52
N LEU A 39 -15.56 11.81 1.80
CA LEU A 39 -15.59 11.81 0.33
C LEU A 39 -14.91 13.06 -0.20
N LYS A 40 -13.88 12.87 -1.02
CA LYS A 40 -13.19 13.97 -1.72
C LYS A 40 -14.14 14.70 -2.68
N GLN A 41 -14.17 16.02 -2.59
CA GLN A 41 -14.96 16.94 -3.40
C GLN A 41 -14.10 17.74 -4.38
N TYR A 42 -12.87 18.12 -4.00
CA TYR A 42 -11.95 18.89 -4.84
C TYR A 42 -10.49 18.43 -4.69
N GLY A 43 -9.61 18.91 -5.57
CA GLY A 43 -8.18 18.57 -5.56
C GLY A 43 -7.48 19.09 -4.31
N GLY A 44 -6.70 18.24 -3.62
CA GLY A 44 -5.97 18.61 -2.40
C GLY A 44 -6.70 18.31 -1.09
N GLN A 45 -8.03 18.20 -1.11
CA GLN A 45 -8.85 18.01 0.11
C GLN A 45 -8.48 16.77 0.93
N SER A 46 -8.08 15.67 0.29
CA SER A 46 -7.66 14.45 1.02
C SER A 46 -6.43 14.67 1.91
N ILE A 47 -5.55 15.62 1.55
CA ILE A 47 -4.40 16.01 2.39
C ILE A 47 -4.90 16.74 3.63
N GLU A 48 -5.86 17.66 3.47
CA GLU A 48 -6.45 18.44 4.56
C GLU A 48 -7.17 17.51 5.56
N MET A 49 -8.04 16.64 5.05
CA MET A 49 -8.78 15.65 5.84
C MET A 49 -7.86 14.71 6.63
N ALA A 50 -6.82 14.16 5.98
CA ALA A 50 -5.88 13.26 6.64
C ALA A 50 -5.02 13.96 7.69
N ARG A 51 -4.64 15.22 7.45
CA ARG A 51 -3.92 16.05 8.43
C ARG A 51 -4.79 16.32 9.65
N GLU A 52 -6.04 16.74 9.44
CA GLU A 52 -7.00 17.03 10.50
C GLU A 52 -7.30 15.79 11.34
N ALA A 53 -7.59 14.65 10.71
CA ALA A 53 -7.80 13.40 11.43
C ALA A 53 -6.60 13.01 12.31
N SER A 54 -5.38 13.16 11.80
CA SER A 54 -4.15 12.91 12.57
C SER A 54 -3.97 13.90 13.74
N GLU A 55 -4.29 15.18 13.54
CA GLU A 55 -4.27 16.19 14.60
C GLU A 55 -5.35 15.97 15.67
N ASP A 56 -6.52 15.46 15.26
CA ASP A 56 -7.66 15.13 16.13
C ASP A 56 -7.50 13.77 16.85
N GLY A 57 -6.37 13.09 16.61
CA GLY A 57 -6.01 11.85 17.30
C GLY A 57 -6.72 10.61 16.79
N HIS A 58 -7.02 10.53 15.48
CA HIS A 58 -7.39 9.26 14.86
C HIS A 58 -6.20 8.31 14.88
N ASP A 59 -6.43 7.06 15.31
CA ASP A 59 -5.38 6.05 15.39
C ASP A 59 -5.05 5.49 14.00
N LEU A 60 -6.03 5.48 13.08
CA LEU A 60 -5.91 4.98 11.72
C LEU A 60 -6.45 5.96 10.67
N VAL A 61 -5.67 6.23 9.61
CA VAL A 61 -6.11 7.02 8.44
C VAL A 61 -5.95 6.17 7.18
N ILE A 62 -7.06 5.90 6.51
CA ILE A 62 -7.16 4.94 5.41
C ILE A 62 -7.36 5.68 4.09
N GLY A 63 -6.46 5.44 3.12
CA GLY A 63 -6.68 5.84 1.73
C GLY A 63 -7.44 4.75 0.97
N TYR A 64 -8.70 5.00 0.61
CA TYR A 64 -9.46 4.14 -0.30
C TYR A 64 -9.49 4.74 -1.71
N GLY A 65 -8.59 4.24 -2.56
CA GLY A 65 -8.37 4.76 -3.91
C GLY A 65 -7.11 4.16 -4.53
N GLY A 66 -6.52 4.90 -5.49
CA GLY A 66 -5.21 4.53 -6.06
C GLY A 66 -4.04 5.18 -5.33
N ASP A 67 -2.85 5.02 -5.89
CA ASP A 67 -1.58 5.49 -5.31
C ASP A 67 -1.61 7.00 -5.02
N GLY A 68 -2.13 7.83 -5.92
CA GLY A 68 -2.30 9.28 -5.66
C GLY A 68 -3.32 9.64 -4.55
N THR A 69 -4.18 8.72 -4.12
CA THR A 69 -5.04 8.90 -2.92
C THR A 69 -4.26 8.53 -1.66
N VAL A 70 -3.51 7.43 -1.71
CA VAL A 70 -2.59 7.02 -0.63
C VAL A 70 -1.54 8.09 -0.39
N ASN A 71 -0.89 8.62 -1.44
CA ASN A 71 0.07 9.71 -1.36
C ASN A 71 -0.51 10.98 -0.71
N GLN A 72 -1.77 11.33 -1.00
CA GLN A 72 -2.42 12.47 -0.35
C GLN A 72 -2.65 12.23 1.14
N VAL A 73 -3.05 11.01 1.53
CA VAL A 73 -3.17 10.62 2.94
C VAL A 73 -1.81 10.68 3.64
N VAL A 74 -0.77 10.11 3.03
CA VAL A 74 0.62 10.17 3.53
C VAL A 74 1.04 11.62 3.74
N ASN A 75 0.86 12.48 2.74
CA ASN A 75 1.21 13.90 2.87
C ASN A 75 0.41 14.61 3.96
N GLY A 76 -0.87 14.28 4.16
CA GLY A 76 -1.68 14.82 5.24
C GLY A 76 -1.14 14.43 6.62
N VAL A 77 -0.92 13.14 6.84
CA VAL A 77 -0.39 12.59 8.10
C VAL A 77 1.02 13.13 8.40
N MET A 78 1.89 13.22 7.38
CA MET A 78 3.25 13.74 7.52
C MET A 78 3.30 15.25 7.78
N ARG A 79 2.24 16.00 7.43
CA ARG A 79 2.11 17.45 7.67
C ARG A 79 1.46 17.78 9.01
N ALA A 80 0.93 16.79 9.73
CA ALA A 80 0.36 17.01 11.05
C ALA A 80 1.44 17.51 12.02
N LYS A 81 1.04 18.28 13.05
CA LYS A 81 1.97 18.84 14.06
C LYS A 81 2.82 17.79 14.78
N LYS A 82 2.31 16.56 14.91
CA LYS A 82 2.98 15.41 15.53
C LYS A 82 2.95 14.24 14.54
N PRO A 83 3.79 14.26 13.50
CA PRO A 83 3.79 13.22 12.48
C PRO A 83 4.17 11.87 13.09
N GLY A 84 3.68 10.78 12.49
CA GLY A 84 4.01 9.42 12.91
C GLY A 84 3.25 8.88 14.12
N LYS A 85 2.11 9.51 14.48
CA LYS A 85 1.16 8.99 15.49
C LYS A 85 0.08 8.09 14.87
N SER A 86 -0.62 8.59 13.86
CA SER A 86 -1.65 7.82 13.16
C SER A 86 -1.01 6.82 12.20
N VAL A 87 -1.51 5.60 12.21
CA VAL A 87 -1.15 4.56 11.24
C VAL A 87 -1.83 4.89 9.91
N VAL A 88 -1.11 4.69 8.79
CA VAL A 88 -1.72 4.76 7.45
C VAL A 88 -2.11 3.36 6.97
N GLY A 89 -3.37 3.21 6.57
CA GLY A 89 -3.91 2.01 5.92
C GLY A 89 -4.29 2.27 4.46
N VAL A 90 -4.46 1.20 3.69
CA VAL A 90 -4.85 1.28 2.28
C VAL A 90 -6.00 0.32 1.98
N ILE A 91 -6.96 0.78 1.19
CA ILE A 91 -7.93 -0.07 0.50
C ILE A 91 -7.80 0.26 -1.00
N PRO A 92 -7.51 -0.73 -1.86
CA PRO A 92 -7.34 -0.47 -3.27
C PRO A 92 -8.67 -0.10 -3.93
N GLY A 93 -8.67 1.01 -4.66
CA GLY A 93 -9.79 1.50 -5.48
C GLY A 93 -9.32 2.28 -6.70
N GLY A 94 -8.03 2.21 -7.01
CA GLY A 94 -7.38 2.85 -8.15
C GLY A 94 -7.16 1.89 -9.32
N THR A 95 -6.42 2.35 -10.32
CA THR A 95 -6.12 1.55 -11.52
C THR A 95 -4.90 0.67 -11.29
N ALA A 96 -3.82 1.27 -10.80
CA ALA A 96 -2.54 0.61 -10.61
C ALA A 96 -2.45 -0.04 -9.23
N ASN A 97 -2.68 0.76 -8.17
CA ASN A 97 -2.63 0.29 -6.77
C ASN A 97 -1.27 -0.36 -6.46
N LEU A 98 -0.18 0.26 -6.92
CA LEU A 98 1.18 -0.26 -6.78
C LEU A 98 1.51 -0.54 -5.32
N TRP A 99 1.28 0.44 -4.44
CA TRP A 99 1.56 0.26 -3.01
C TRP A 99 0.80 -0.94 -2.44
N ALA A 100 -0.51 -1.01 -2.68
CA ALA A 100 -1.34 -2.11 -2.17
C ALA A 100 -0.88 -3.47 -2.72
N GLY A 101 -0.52 -3.55 -4.00
CA GLY A 101 0.02 -4.77 -4.62
C GLY A 101 1.39 -5.15 -4.07
N ASP A 102 2.27 -4.18 -3.85
CA ASP A 102 3.62 -4.34 -3.29
C ASP A 102 3.61 -4.92 -1.87
N ILE A 103 2.60 -4.58 -1.08
CA ILE A 103 2.45 -5.08 0.31
C ILE A 103 1.45 -6.24 0.44
N GLY A 104 0.99 -6.81 -0.68
CA GLY A 104 0.12 -7.99 -0.70
C GLY A 104 -1.33 -7.75 -0.25
N VAL A 105 -1.81 -6.51 -0.29
CA VAL A 105 -3.22 -6.19 0.03
C VAL A 105 -4.13 -6.69 -1.11
N PRO A 106 -5.17 -7.48 -0.82
CA PRO A 106 -6.11 -7.95 -1.83
C PRO A 106 -6.78 -6.82 -2.61
N THR A 107 -7.04 -7.01 -3.90
CA THR A 107 -7.67 -5.99 -4.76
C THR A 107 -9.16 -5.77 -4.48
N GLU A 108 -9.84 -6.78 -3.90
CA GLU A 108 -11.24 -6.71 -3.52
C GLU A 108 -11.39 -5.91 -2.21
N PRO A 109 -12.21 -4.84 -2.15
CA PRO A 109 -12.21 -3.91 -1.01
C PRO A 109 -12.56 -4.52 0.36
N VAL A 110 -13.43 -5.52 0.41
CA VAL A 110 -13.83 -6.18 1.67
C VAL A 110 -12.73 -7.11 2.15
N LYS A 111 -12.09 -7.84 1.23
CA LYS A 111 -10.89 -8.64 1.56
C LYS A 111 -9.72 -7.74 1.98
N ALA A 112 -9.57 -6.56 1.36
CA ALA A 112 -8.60 -5.56 1.79
C ALA A 112 -8.89 -5.04 3.20
N ALA A 113 -10.16 -4.77 3.54
CA ALA A 113 -10.55 -4.37 4.88
C ALA A 113 -10.27 -5.48 5.91
N LEU A 114 -10.50 -6.76 5.56
CA LEU A 114 -10.15 -7.90 6.40
C LEU A 114 -8.63 -8.04 6.59
N ALA A 115 -7.84 -7.84 5.52
CA ALA A 115 -6.38 -7.82 5.59
C ALA A 115 -5.86 -6.64 6.44
N LEU A 116 -6.52 -5.49 6.37
CA LEU A 116 -6.20 -4.32 7.21
C LEU A 116 -6.54 -4.58 8.69
N VAL A 117 -7.63 -5.30 8.98
CA VAL A 117 -7.95 -5.73 10.34
C VAL A 117 -6.92 -6.73 10.87
N ASN A 118 -6.45 -7.64 10.01
CA ASN A 118 -5.38 -8.59 10.32
C ASN A 118 -4.02 -8.07 9.83
N SER A 119 -3.64 -6.89 10.30
CA SER A 119 -2.39 -6.25 9.96
C SER A 119 -1.52 -6.02 11.19
N GLU A 120 -0.22 -5.88 10.94
CA GLU A 120 0.73 -5.35 11.89
C GLU A 120 1.18 -3.94 11.49
N VAL A 121 1.61 -3.15 12.48
CA VAL A 121 2.10 -1.80 12.24
C VAL A 121 3.62 -1.85 12.10
N ARG A 122 4.12 -1.37 10.96
CA ARG A 122 5.56 -1.23 10.69
C ARG A 122 5.88 0.20 10.30
N ARG A 123 7.05 0.66 10.70
CA ARG A 123 7.56 1.97 10.27
C ARG A 123 8.31 1.82 8.97
N VAL A 124 8.01 2.69 8.02
CA VAL A 124 8.63 2.76 6.70
C VAL A 124 9.25 4.12 6.48
N ASP A 125 10.19 4.13 5.56
CA ASP A 125 10.82 5.31 5.01
C ASP A 125 9.85 6.05 4.09
N VAL A 126 10.01 7.36 4.03
CA VAL A 126 9.24 8.23 3.16
C VAL A 126 10.19 9.18 2.46
N GLY A 127 10.11 9.24 1.14
CA GLY A 127 10.85 10.23 0.37
C GLY A 127 10.26 11.62 0.58
N ARG A 128 11.11 12.63 0.80
CA ARG A 128 10.74 14.03 0.87
C ARG A 128 11.40 14.81 -0.25
N VAL A 129 10.64 15.70 -0.90
CA VAL A 129 11.15 16.62 -1.91
C VAL A 129 10.82 18.07 -1.56
N GLU A 130 11.81 18.94 -1.75
CA GLU A 130 11.67 20.40 -1.73
C GLU A 130 12.59 21.05 -2.78
N VAL A 131 12.31 22.28 -3.20
CA VAL A 131 13.26 23.06 -4.02
C VAL A 131 14.26 23.73 -3.08
N SER A 132 15.55 23.46 -3.26
CA SER A 132 16.63 24.09 -2.50
C SER A 132 16.99 25.46 -3.09
N SER A 133 17.06 25.56 -4.42
CA SER A 133 17.40 26.81 -5.12
C SER A 133 16.87 26.86 -6.56
N VAL A 134 16.79 28.07 -7.10
CA VAL A 134 16.50 28.34 -8.52
C VAL A 134 17.59 29.29 -9.04
N SER A 135 18.28 28.89 -10.11
CA SER A 135 19.35 29.65 -10.75
C SER A 135 18.89 30.17 -12.10
N PHE A 136 19.16 31.45 -12.38
CA PHE A 136 18.70 32.11 -13.60
C PHE A 136 19.89 32.46 -14.52
N PRO A 137 19.63 32.72 -15.81
CA PRO A 137 20.64 33.29 -16.71
C PRO A 137 21.20 34.63 -16.18
N GLU A 138 22.47 34.92 -16.49
CA GLU A 138 23.21 36.07 -15.91
C GLU A 138 22.50 37.42 -16.10
N ASN A 139 21.84 37.63 -17.24
CA ASN A 139 21.09 38.85 -17.53
C ASN A 139 19.91 39.07 -16.56
N ILE A 140 19.20 38.00 -16.19
CA ILE A 140 18.11 38.03 -15.21
C ILE A 140 18.68 38.20 -13.80
N GLU A 141 19.79 37.52 -13.47
CA GLU A 141 20.43 37.68 -12.15
C GLU A 141 20.93 39.11 -11.92
N ALA A 142 21.50 39.75 -12.94
CA ALA A 142 21.93 41.15 -12.89
C ALA A 142 20.74 42.11 -12.65
N GLN A 143 19.59 41.85 -13.29
CA GLN A 143 18.35 42.60 -13.03
C GLN A 143 17.83 42.39 -11.61
N ARG A 144 17.92 41.15 -11.10
CA ARG A 144 17.52 40.78 -9.74
C ARG A 144 18.37 41.45 -8.68
N ALA A 145 19.68 41.59 -8.94
CA ALA A 145 20.64 42.26 -8.07
C ALA A 145 20.43 43.79 -8.03
N THR A 146 20.04 44.40 -9.15
CA THR A 146 19.80 45.85 -9.27
C THR A 146 18.46 46.29 -8.70
N GLN A 147 17.38 45.50 -8.85
CA GLN A 147 16.06 45.81 -8.27
C GLN A 147 16.01 45.71 -6.73
N ASN A 148 16.90 44.91 -6.11
CA ASN A 148 16.90 44.66 -4.65
C ASN A 148 17.98 45.44 -3.88
N GLY A 149 18.17 46.72 -4.18
CA GLY A 149 19.09 47.62 -3.47
C GLY A 149 19.03 47.50 -1.94
N LYS A 150 20.19 47.25 -1.31
CA LYS A 150 20.50 47.14 0.13
C LYS A 150 19.68 46.14 1.00
N LYS A 151 18.51 45.65 0.57
CA LYS A 151 17.76 44.55 1.23
C LYS A 151 18.15 43.15 0.73
N ALA A 152 18.88 43.04 -0.38
CA ALA A 152 19.32 41.77 -1.00
C ALA A 152 20.30 40.94 -0.13
N LYS A 153 21.35 41.54 0.46
CA LYS A 153 22.38 40.75 1.20
C LYS A 153 21.83 39.99 2.42
N LYS A 154 20.72 40.45 3.01
CA LYS A 154 20.06 39.78 4.15
C LYS A 154 19.00 38.74 3.73
N ARG A 155 18.50 38.83 2.49
CA ARG A 155 17.54 37.88 1.88
C ARG A 155 18.23 36.79 1.05
N ALA A 156 19.32 37.09 0.34
CA ALA A 156 20.09 36.13 -0.45
C ALA A 156 20.76 35.03 0.43
N ARG A 157 21.12 35.36 1.68
CA ARG A 157 21.55 34.36 2.69
C ARG A 157 20.40 33.64 3.40
N LYS A 158 19.15 34.03 3.15
CA LYS A 158 17.93 33.50 3.80
C LYS A 158 16.92 32.95 2.77
N GLN A 159 17.34 32.77 1.52
CA GLN A 159 16.60 32.05 0.47
C GLN A 159 16.82 30.56 0.68
N VAL A 160 16.21 30.02 1.74
CA VAL A 160 16.08 28.58 1.93
C VAL A 160 14.71 28.22 1.40
N GLY A 161 14.69 27.71 0.16
CA GLY A 161 13.63 26.91 -0.44
C GLY A 161 12.18 27.39 -0.35
N SER A 162 11.30 26.69 -1.07
CA SER A 162 9.88 26.78 -0.75
C SER A 162 9.61 26.17 0.63
N ARG A 163 8.66 26.75 1.38
CA ARG A 163 8.13 26.13 2.60
C ARG A 163 7.34 24.85 2.31
N VAL A 164 7.02 24.59 1.05
CA VAL A 164 6.23 23.43 0.62
C VAL A 164 7.15 22.23 0.49
N ARG A 165 6.95 21.30 1.42
CA ARG A 165 7.54 19.95 1.39
C ARG A 165 6.45 18.98 1.00
N ASN A 166 6.73 18.18 -0.02
CA ASN A 166 5.89 17.07 -0.40
C ASN A 166 6.64 15.77 -0.15
N HIS A 167 5.87 14.72 0.05
CA HIS A 167 6.35 13.38 0.30
C HIS A 167 5.90 12.45 -0.80
N PHE A 168 6.67 11.39 -1.01
CA PHE A 168 6.32 10.27 -1.88
C PHE A 168 6.63 8.96 -1.14
N LEU A 169 5.79 7.96 -1.39
CA LEU A 169 5.88 6.64 -0.76
C LEU A 169 6.52 5.63 -1.70
N LEU A 170 6.26 5.74 -3.00
CA LEU A 170 6.75 4.84 -4.03
C LEU A 170 7.94 5.46 -4.74
N MET A 171 7.74 6.61 -5.39
CA MET A 171 8.81 7.26 -6.15
C MET A 171 8.51 8.70 -6.53
N ALA A 172 9.57 9.38 -6.98
CA ALA A 172 9.52 10.61 -7.73
C ALA A 172 10.16 10.42 -9.11
N GLY A 173 9.59 11.07 -10.12
CA GLY A 173 10.09 11.02 -11.49
C GLY A 173 10.34 12.42 -12.06
N LEU A 174 11.46 12.59 -12.77
CA LEU A 174 11.81 13.79 -13.52
C LEU A 174 11.99 13.44 -15.00
N GLY A 175 11.33 14.19 -15.90
CA GLY A 175 11.45 13.99 -17.35
C GLY A 175 10.27 13.24 -17.98
N PHE A 176 10.58 12.26 -18.83
CA PHE A 176 9.63 11.64 -19.76
C PHE A 176 8.32 11.16 -19.11
N ASP A 177 8.38 10.45 -17.99
CA ASP A 177 7.17 9.97 -17.31
C ASP A 177 6.27 11.11 -16.86
N ALA A 178 6.84 12.11 -16.18
CA ALA A 178 6.03 13.22 -15.69
C ALA A 178 5.33 13.95 -16.85
N GLU A 179 5.97 13.98 -18.03
CA GLU A 179 5.38 14.50 -19.26
C GLU A 179 4.24 13.61 -19.80
N VAL A 180 4.41 12.28 -19.80
CA VAL A 180 3.35 11.32 -20.13
C VAL A 180 2.18 11.45 -19.15
N MET A 181 2.45 11.59 -17.84
CA MET A 181 1.44 11.73 -16.80
C MET A 181 0.63 13.02 -16.92
N ARG A 182 1.22 14.11 -17.42
CA ARG A 182 0.53 15.38 -17.72
C ARG A 182 -0.43 15.26 -18.89
N HIS A 183 -0.08 14.49 -19.91
CA HIS A 183 -0.81 14.42 -21.18
C HIS A 183 -1.67 13.17 -21.37
N ALA A 184 -1.58 12.17 -20.49
CA ALA A 184 -2.39 10.96 -20.55
C ALA A 184 -3.88 11.30 -20.27
N PRO A 185 -4.81 11.01 -21.20
CA PRO A 185 -6.24 11.20 -20.96
C PRO A 185 -6.68 10.42 -19.72
N LYS A 186 -7.40 11.07 -18.79
CA LYS A 186 -7.95 10.40 -17.59
C LYS A 186 -8.68 9.07 -17.91
N PRO A 187 -9.48 8.95 -19.00
CA PRO A 187 -10.14 7.68 -19.37
C PRO A 187 -9.17 6.57 -19.79
N LEU A 188 -8.01 6.92 -20.36
CA LEU A 188 -6.98 5.96 -20.77
C LEU A 188 -6.36 5.27 -19.54
N LYS A 189 -6.17 6.03 -18.46
CA LYS A 189 -5.80 5.52 -17.13
C LYS A 189 -6.86 4.61 -16.51
N TYR A 190 -8.08 4.49 -17.06
CA TYR A 190 -9.18 3.71 -16.46
C TYR A 190 -9.61 2.49 -17.28
N ARG A 191 -9.27 2.41 -18.58
CA ARG A 191 -9.88 1.42 -19.49
C ARG A 191 -8.95 0.39 -20.13
N LEU A 192 -7.64 0.61 -20.15
CA LEU A 192 -6.76 -0.19 -21.04
C LEU A 192 -5.66 -1.03 -20.34
N GLY A 193 -5.70 -1.14 -19.01
CA GLY A 193 -4.77 -2.00 -18.27
C GLY A 193 -3.27 -1.63 -18.43
N PRO A 194 -2.37 -2.45 -17.87
CA PRO A 194 -0.94 -2.14 -17.80
C PRO A 194 -0.24 -2.04 -19.17
N LEU A 195 -0.65 -2.89 -20.13
CA LEU A 195 0.00 -3.02 -21.45
C LEU A 195 -0.16 -1.77 -22.33
N ALA A 196 -1.28 -1.07 -22.25
CA ALA A 196 -1.52 0.13 -23.05
C ALA A 196 -0.75 1.36 -22.55
N VAL A 197 -0.47 1.43 -21.24
CA VAL A 197 0.41 2.44 -20.67
C VAL A 197 1.83 2.21 -21.17
N GLY A 198 2.31 0.96 -21.12
CA GLY A 198 3.61 0.57 -21.69
C GLY A 198 3.74 0.89 -23.19
N LEU A 199 2.69 0.66 -23.99
CA LEU A 199 2.68 1.00 -25.41
C LEU A 199 2.71 2.52 -25.67
N THR A 200 2.00 3.30 -24.86
CA THR A 200 2.02 4.78 -24.98
C THR A 200 3.40 5.34 -24.63
N VAL A 201 4.04 4.80 -23.60
CA VAL A 201 5.43 5.09 -23.21
C VAL A 201 6.37 4.76 -24.37
N ALA A 202 6.27 3.55 -24.94
CA ALA A 202 7.12 3.13 -26.06
C ALA A 202 6.93 4.01 -27.32
N GLN A 203 5.71 4.44 -27.63
CA GLN A 203 5.41 5.29 -28.79
C GLN A 203 5.96 6.71 -28.66
N LYS A 204 6.00 7.27 -27.45
CA LYS A 204 6.45 8.65 -27.21
C LYS A 204 7.94 8.78 -26.91
N LEU A 205 8.61 7.67 -26.55
CA LEU A 205 10.03 7.67 -26.20
C LEU A 205 10.94 8.24 -27.31
N PRO A 206 10.73 7.92 -28.61
CA PRO A 206 11.60 8.40 -29.68
C PRO A 206 11.55 9.92 -29.91
N ASP A 207 10.45 10.57 -29.55
CA ASP A 207 10.26 12.02 -29.75
C ASP A 207 10.74 12.86 -28.56
N HIS A 208 11.21 12.22 -27.49
CA HIS A 208 11.56 12.92 -26.26
C HIS A 208 13.04 13.34 -26.24
N GLN A 209 13.27 14.58 -25.84
CA GLN A 209 14.60 15.16 -25.75
C GLN A 209 15.24 14.83 -24.40
N THR A 210 16.57 14.67 -24.41
CA THR A 210 17.33 14.61 -23.18
C THR A 210 17.42 15.99 -22.54
N PHE A 211 17.74 16.01 -21.24
CA PHE A 211 17.99 17.24 -20.49
C PHE A 211 19.26 17.11 -19.65
N PRO A 212 20.00 18.20 -19.45
CA PRO A 212 21.18 18.20 -18.58
C PRO A 212 20.75 18.01 -17.13
N ILE A 213 21.48 17.19 -16.40
CA ILE A 213 21.24 16.96 -14.97
C ILE A 213 22.56 16.84 -14.21
N GLU A 214 22.59 17.46 -13.03
CA GLU A 214 23.62 17.27 -12.02
C GLU A 214 23.00 16.60 -10.79
N ILE A 215 23.66 15.57 -10.26
CA ILE A 215 23.23 14.85 -9.06
C ILE A 215 24.35 14.85 -8.05
N ARG A 216 24.05 15.33 -6.86
CA ARG A 216 25.00 15.46 -5.76
C ARG A 216 24.51 14.71 -4.53
N GLY A 217 25.41 14.04 -3.83
CA GLY A 217 25.17 13.51 -2.50
C GLY A 217 25.45 14.59 -1.47
N VAL A 218 24.61 14.73 -0.45
CA VAL A 218 24.80 15.72 0.62
C VAL A 218 25.20 15.00 1.90
N GLY A 219 26.44 15.19 2.34
CA GLY A 219 26.95 14.62 3.59
C GLY A 219 26.38 15.32 4.84
N GLU A 220 26.54 14.71 6.01
CA GLU A 220 26.04 15.23 7.29
C GLU A 220 26.59 16.63 7.64
N GLY A 221 27.80 16.96 7.17
CA GLY A 221 28.44 18.28 7.33
C GLY A 221 27.93 19.36 6.37
N GLY A 222 27.02 19.03 5.44
CA GLY A 222 26.54 19.93 4.39
C GLY A 222 27.46 20.04 3.18
N GLU A 223 28.55 19.27 3.15
CA GLU A 223 29.40 19.10 1.95
C GLU A 223 28.61 18.33 0.89
N SER A 224 28.72 18.76 -0.37
CA SER A 224 28.02 18.14 -1.49
C SER A 224 29.00 17.65 -2.55
N ASP A 225 28.99 16.34 -2.78
CA ASP A 225 29.86 15.67 -3.75
C ASP A 225 29.08 15.34 -5.02
N MET A 226 29.69 15.61 -6.18
CA MET A 226 29.11 15.23 -7.47
C MET A 226 29.09 13.71 -7.59
N ILE A 227 27.90 13.12 -7.64
CA ILE A 227 27.70 11.70 -7.90
C ILE A 227 27.66 11.45 -9.40
N TRP A 228 26.92 12.29 -10.14
CA TRP A 228 26.69 12.10 -11.56
C TRP A 228 26.38 13.42 -12.28
N GLN A 229 26.89 13.58 -13.50
CA GLN A 229 26.56 14.70 -14.38
C GLN A 229 26.52 14.24 -15.84
N GLY A 230 25.54 14.72 -16.60
CA GLY A 230 25.36 14.40 -18.01
C GLY A 230 23.96 14.73 -18.51
N ASP A 231 23.59 14.15 -19.65
CA ASP A 231 22.27 14.28 -20.24
C ASP A 231 21.43 13.03 -19.96
N ALA A 232 20.22 13.21 -19.44
CA ALA A 232 19.30 12.13 -19.13
C ALA A 232 17.98 12.27 -19.90
N LEU A 233 17.37 11.13 -20.22
CA LEU A 233 16.00 11.07 -20.72
C LEU A 233 14.99 11.10 -19.57
N GLN A 234 15.34 10.45 -18.46
CA GLN A 234 14.48 10.33 -17.29
C GLN A 234 15.32 10.00 -16.05
N VAL A 235 14.89 10.51 -14.91
CA VAL A 235 15.40 10.09 -13.60
C VAL A 235 14.24 9.65 -12.73
N ILE A 236 14.41 8.50 -12.06
CA ILE A 236 13.44 7.89 -11.17
C ILE A 236 14.11 7.72 -9.82
N ILE A 237 13.54 8.32 -8.78
CA ILE A 237 13.98 8.23 -7.39
C ILE A 237 12.97 7.35 -6.66
N GLY A 238 13.31 6.10 -6.40
CA GLY A 238 12.44 5.08 -5.80
C GLY A 238 12.71 4.87 -4.30
N ASN A 239 11.61 4.68 -3.57
CA ASN A 239 11.57 4.09 -2.23
C ASN A 239 11.05 2.63 -2.30
N THR A 240 10.35 2.27 -3.38
CA THR A 240 9.99 0.87 -3.70
C THR A 240 10.62 0.42 -5.03
N ARG A 241 10.47 -0.87 -5.37
CA ARG A 241 11.15 -1.47 -6.54
C ARG A 241 10.48 -1.23 -7.88
N ARG A 242 9.15 -1.13 -7.88
CA ARG A 242 8.32 -1.20 -9.08
C ARG A 242 7.77 0.16 -9.47
N TYR A 243 7.71 0.38 -10.77
CA TYR A 243 7.20 1.56 -11.45
C TYR A 243 6.22 1.14 -12.57
N ALA A 244 5.19 1.95 -12.79
CA ALA A 244 4.19 1.72 -13.85
C ALA A 244 3.62 0.28 -13.92
N MET A 245 3.41 -0.36 -12.77
CA MET A 245 2.88 -1.72 -12.56
C MET A 245 3.80 -2.87 -12.95
N VAL A 246 4.66 -2.69 -13.95
CA VAL A 246 5.46 -3.79 -14.50
C VAL A 246 6.96 -3.52 -14.46
N LEU A 247 7.39 -2.27 -14.43
CA LEU A 247 8.80 -1.93 -14.60
C LEU A 247 9.54 -1.98 -13.27
N GLU A 248 10.55 -2.84 -13.13
CA GLU A 248 11.47 -2.77 -12.00
C GLU A 248 12.57 -1.75 -12.29
N THR A 249 12.40 -0.53 -11.79
CA THR A 249 13.32 0.59 -12.01
C THR A 249 14.33 0.75 -10.88
N THR A 250 14.04 0.21 -9.70
CA THR A 250 14.87 0.35 -8.49
C THR A 250 14.89 -0.99 -7.75
N PRO A 251 15.41 -2.07 -8.38
CA PRO A 251 15.22 -3.45 -7.91
C PRO A 251 15.81 -3.71 -6.51
N GLU A 252 16.78 -2.91 -6.07
CA GLU A 252 17.43 -3.04 -4.77
C GLU A 252 16.78 -2.18 -3.67
N ALA A 253 15.69 -1.47 -3.96
CA ALA A 253 15.04 -0.59 -3.00
C ALA A 253 14.42 -1.36 -1.83
N TYR A 254 14.67 -0.84 -0.62
CA TYR A 254 14.04 -1.24 0.62
C TYR A 254 13.33 -0.05 1.26
N ILE A 255 12.17 -0.31 1.88
CA ILE A 255 11.33 0.74 2.47
C ILE A 255 11.70 1.07 3.91
N ASP A 256 12.85 0.61 4.41
CA ASP A 256 13.22 0.73 5.82
C ASP A 256 14.72 0.84 6.11
N ASP A 257 15.53 1.13 5.10
CA ASP A 257 17.00 1.19 5.18
C ASP A 257 17.56 2.63 5.28
N GLY A 258 16.71 3.64 5.11
CA GLY A 258 17.05 5.06 5.20
C GLY A 258 17.68 5.61 3.93
N VAL A 259 17.46 4.96 2.78
CA VAL A 259 18.11 5.31 1.51
C VAL A 259 17.06 5.46 0.41
N LEU A 260 17.32 6.34 -0.56
CA LEU A 260 16.56 6.39 -1.81
C LEU A 260 17.41 5.78 -2.93
N ASP A 261 16.81 4.92 -3.73
CA ASP A 261 17.40 4.36 -4.93
C ASP A 261 17.11 5.26 -6.12
N VAL A 262 18.09 5.43 -7.00
CA VAL A 262 17.92 6.27 -8.18
C VAL A 262 18.35 5.53 -9.43
N CYS A 263 17.47 5.57 -10.43
CA CYS A 263 17.71 5.07 -11.77
C CYS A 263 17.69 6.24 -12.75
N ILE A 264 18.82 6.47 -13.43
CA ILE A 264 18.90 7.38 -14.58
C ILE A 264 18.74 6.54 -15.84
N ILE A 265 17.81 6.94 -16.70
CA ILE A 265 17.74 6.46 -18.07
C ILE A 265 18.45 7.49 -18.94
N ILE A 266 19.57 7.10 -19.52
CA ILE A 266 20.40 7.96 -20.36
C ILE A 266 19.83 7.90 -21.77
N GLY A 267 19.65 9.07 -22.39
CA GLY A 267 19.32 9.11 -23.81
C GLY A 267 20.58 8.83 -24.63
N GLY A 268 20.49 7.90 -25.59
CA GLY A 268 21.55 7.66 -26.55
C GLY A 268 21.04 7.80 -27.98
N ASP A 269 21.82 7.29 -28.93
CA ASP A 269 21.40 7.27 -30.34
C ASP A 269 20.11 6.44 -30.53
N PRO A 270 19.37 6.61 -31.65
CA PRO A 270 18.10 5.93 -31.89
C PRO A 270 18.13 4.40 -31.68
N VAL A 271 19.27 3.74 -31.87
CA VAL A 271 19.42 2.29 -31.64
C VAL A 271 19.38 1.98 -30.16
N SER A 272 20.09 2.74 -29.33
CA SER A 272 20.07 2.59 -27.87
C SER A 272 18.68 2.88 -27.27
N THR A 273 17.96 3.86 -27.82
CA THR A 273 16.56 4.15 -27.46
C THR A 273 15.64 2.98 -27.83
N MET A 274 15.82 2.37 -29.01
CA MET A 274 15.08 1.17 -29.41
C MET A 274 15.42 -0.06 -28.55
N GLN A 275 16.68 -0.22 -28.13
CA GLN A 275 17.08 -1.26 -27.19
C GLN A 275 16.43 -1.07 -25.82
N GLN A 276 16.35 0.17 -25.33
CA GLN A 276 15.64 0.52 -24.11
C GLN A 276 14.15 0.17 -24.22
N VAL A 277 13.48 0.53 -25.34
CA VAL A 277 12.08 0.14 -25.59
C VAL A 277 11.91 -1.38 -25.58
N GLY A 278 12.79 -2.11 -26.28
CA GLY A 278 12.78 -3.57 -26.31
C GLY A 278 12.95 -4.20 -24.92
N SER A 279 13.87 -3.68 -24.11
CA SER A 279 14.11 -4.15 -22.74
C SER A 279 12.90 -3.91 -21.83
N LEU A 280 12.28 -2.72 -21.90
CA LEU A 280 11.10 -2.39 -21.10
C LEU A 280 9.89 -3.28 -21.49
N LEU A 281 9.72 -3.60 -22.78
CA LEU A 281 8.63 -4.45 -23.26
C LEU A 281 8.86 -5.95 -22.96
N LEU A 282 10.08 -6.45 -23.12
CA LEU A 282 10.38 -7.89 -23.01
C LEU A 282 10.85 -8.32 -21.62
N ARG A 283 11.62 -7.48 -20.93
CA ARG A 283 12.24 -7.79 -19.63
C ARG A 283 11.59 -7.06 -18.48
N HIS A 284 10.78 -6.06 -18.77
CA HIS A 284 10.19 -5.16 -17.78
C HIS A 284 11.24 -4.49 -16.86
N LYS A 285 12.46 -4.29 -17.37
CA LYS A 285 13.54 -3.57 -16.68
C LYS A 285 14.24 -2.63 -17.64
N PRO A 286 14.76 -1.48 -17.15
CA PRO A 286 15.66 -0.64 -17.94
C PRO A 286 16.85 -1.46 -18.47
N HIS A 287 17.33 -1.13 -19.66
CA HIS A 287 18.45 -1.85 -20.24
C HIS A 287 19.75 -1.43 -19.53
N ASN A 288 20.59 -2.39 -19.10
CA ASN A 288 21.75 -2.12 -18.25
C ASN A 288 22.82 -1.20 -18.89
N THR A 289 22.85 -1.09 -20.22
CA THR A 289 23.82 -0.21 -20.92
C THR A 289 23.33 1.23 -21.07
N THR A 290 22.05 1.48 -20.85
CA THR A 290 21.39 2.80 -20.97
C THR A 290 20.78 3.25 -19.65
N SER A 291 21.11 2.55 -18.55
CA SER A 291 20.70 2.91 -17.20
C SER A 291 21.88 2.96 -16.24
N GLN A 292 21.86 3.93 -15.33
CA GLN A 292 22.80 4.03 -14.22
C GLN A 292 22.04 4.06 -12.90
N TYR A 293 22.61 3.41 -11.88
CA TYR A 293 21.99 3.25 -10.58
C TYR A 293 22.91 3.80 -9.48
N PHE A 294 22.33 4.48 -8.51
CA PHE A 294 23.00 4.92 -7.29
C PHE A 294 21.97 5.03 -6.18
N HIS A 295 22.45 5.21 -4.95
CA HIS A 295 21.61 5.27 -3.77
C HIS A 295 22.12 6.34 -2.81
N GLY A 296 21.23 7.02 -2.11
CA GLY A 296 21.62 8.03 -1.12
C GLY A 296 20.47 8.50 -0.25
N SER A 297 20.78 8.85 1.01
CA SER A 297 19.80 9.36 1.97
C SER A 297 19.48 10.85 1.77
N HIS A 298 20.42 11.60 1.20
CA HIS A 298 20.29 13.03 0.91
C HIS A 298 20.90 13.33 -0.46
N LEU A 299 20.03 13.72 -1.39
CA LEU A 299 20.41 13.97 -2.78
C LEU A 299 19.97 15.37 -3.17
N GLU A 300 20.82 16.08 -3.90
CA GLU A 300 20.44 17.29 -4.63
C GLU A 300 20.49 17.01 -6.13
N ILE A 301 19.36 17.20 -6.80
CA ILE A 301 19.19 16.96 -8.23
C ILE A 301 18.85 18.29 -8.90
N LYS A 302 19.70 18.73 -9.81
CA LYS A 302 19.55 20.00 -10.53
C LYS A 302 19.19 19.72 -11.99
N VAL A 303 18.06 20.27 -12.43
CA VAL A 303 17.50 20.09 -13.78
C VAL A 303 16.93 21.41 -14.32
N PRO A 304 16.70 21.54 -15.63
CA PRO A 304 16.00 22.69 -16.18
C PRO A 304 14.57 22.84 -15.64
N ALA A 305 14.08 24.07 -15.49
CA ALA A 305 12.73 24.37 -14.98
C ALA A 305 11.61 23.85 -15.92
N SER A 306 11.93 23.59 -17.18
CA SER A 306 11.05 22.96 -18.16
C SER A 306 10.78 21.48 -17.88
N VAL A 307 11.67 20.81 -17.13
CA VAL A 307 11.56 19.38 -16.83
C VAL A 307 10.40 19.14 -15.84
N PRO A 308 9.37 18.37 -16.23
CA PRO A 308 8.25 18.09 -15.34
C PRO A 308 8.66 17.09 -14.25
N MET A 309 7.97 17.18 -13.12
CA MET A 309 8.11 16.26 -11.99
C MET A 309 6.78 15.54 -11.70
N GLU A 310 6.87 14.31 -11.25
CA GLU A 310 5.75 13.53 -10.72
C GLU A 310 6.12 12.92 -9.37
N LEU A 311 5.10 12.69 -8.53
CA LEU A 311 5.21 11.95 -7.27
C LEU A 311 4.11 10.88 -7.22
N ASP A 312 4.48 9.63 -6.97
CA ASP A 312 3.57 8.47 -6.86
C ASP A 312 2.51 8.40 -7.98
N GLY A 313 2.92 8.68 -9.23
CA GLY A 313 2.08 8.67 -10.43
C GLY A 313 1.21 9.91 -10.63
N SER A 314 1.49 10.99 -9.88
CA SER A 314 0.76 12.26 -9.96
C SER A 314 1.70 13.40 -10.37
N ALA A 315 1.42 14.01 -11.53
CA ALA A 315 2.16 15.18 -11.99
C ALA A 315 2.02 16.35 -11.00
N VAL A 316 3.14 16.99 -10.68
CA VAL A 316 3.18 18.14 -9.79
C VAL A 316 3.49 19.42 -10.57
N LYS A 317 3.11 20.58 -10.01
CA LYS A 317 3.34 21.87 -10.66
C LYS A 317 4.48 22.59 -9.98
N LEU A 318 5.47 23.03 -10.76
CA LEU A 318 6.64 23.77 -10.25
C LEU A 318 6.25 24.96 -9.38
N LYS A 319 5.19 25.69 -9.76
CA LYS A 319 4.66 26.83 -8.98
C LYS A 319 4.31 26.51 -7.52
N ASP A 320 4.03 25.24 -7.22
CA ASP A 320 3.69 24.79 -5.86
C ASP A 320 4.97 24.58 -5.01
N TYR A 321 6.16 24.60 -5.63
CA TYR A 321 7.47 24.38 -5.02
C TYR A 321 8.43 25.56 -5.11
N VAL A 322 8.08 26.64 -5.78
CA VAL A 322 8.92 27.85 -5.85
C VAL A 322 8.18 29.04 -5.25
N SER A 323 8.92 30.09 -4.89
CA SER A 323 8.28 31.33 -4.45
C SER A 323 7.48 31.97 -5.60
N LYS A 324 6.48 32.79 -5.26
CA LYS A 324 5.71 33.52 -6.26
C LYS A 324 6.62 34.38 -7.15
N ASP A 325 7.60 35.06 -6.54
CA ASP A 325 8.56 35.91 -7.23
C ASP A 325 9.45 35.09 -8.19
N ASP A 326 9.95 33.92 -7.76
CA ASP A 326 10.74 33.04 -8.62
C ASP A 326 9.91 32.49 -9.79
N TYR A 327 8.64 32.12 -9.53
CA TYR A 327 7.75 31.64 -10.58
C TYR A 327 7.42 32.70 -11.62
N GLU A 328 7.19 33.95 -11.18
CA GLU A 328 6.97 35.08 -12.09
C GLU A 328 8.23 35.37 -12.94
N LEU A 329 9.43 35.25 -12.37
CA LEU A 329 10.70 35.39 -13.09
C LEU A 329 10.93 34.26 -14.10
N ILE A 330 10.61 33.01 -13.74
CA ILE A 330 10.67 31.87 -14.67
C ILE A 330 9.83 32.16 -15.91
N GLY A 331 8.63 32.73 -15.73
CA GLY A 331 7.74 33.10 -16.83
C GLY A 331 8.22 34.25 -17.72
N GLN A 332 9.26 34.99 -17.31
CA GLN A 332 9.88 36.07 -18.11
C GLN A 332 11.03 35.57 -18.99
N VAL A 333 11.56 34.37 -18.72
CA VAL A 333 12.61 33.76 -19.54
C VAL A 333 11.95 33.10 -20.74
N GLU A 334 12.33 33.51 -21.96
CA GLU A 334 11.78 32.97 -23.21
C GLU A 334 11.97 31.45 -23.30
N ASP A 335 13.14 30.98 -22.89
CA ASP A 335 13.49 29.56 -22.84
C ASP A 335 13.71 29.11 -21.39
N SER A 336 12.68 28.51 -20.80
CA SER A 336 12.73 27.95 -19.44
C SER A 336 13.77 26.84 -19.24
N SER A 337 14.36 26.30 -20.31
CA SER A 337 15.48 25.34 -20.19
C SER A 337 16.77 25.99 -19.67
N GLN A 338 16.87 27.33 -19.77
CA GLN A 338 18.01 28.10 -19.26
C GLN A 338 17.89 28.42 -17.77
N VAL A 339 16.74 28.15 -17.15
CA VAL A 339 16.54 28.28 -15.70
C VAL A 339 16.75 26.92 -15.08
N MET A 340 17.65 26.82 -14.09
CA MET A 340 17.93 25.56 -13.40
C MET A 340 17.25 25.53 -12.04
N VAL A 341 16.59 24.43 -11.71
CA VAL A 341 15.95 24.17 -10.42
C VAL A 341 16.71 23.04 -9.72
N SER A 342 17.19 23.32 -8.51
CA SER A 342 17.77 22.29 -7.64
C SER A 342 16.71 21.78 -6.68
N TYR A 343 16.41 20.49 -6.77
CA TYR A 343 15.53 19.76 -5.87
C TYR A 343 16.36 19.00 -4.85
N ARG A 344 16.00 19.12 -3.58
CA ARG A 344 16.53 18.28 -2.51
C ARG A 344 15.59 17.12 -2.26
N PHE A 345 16.12 15.91 -2.33
CA PHE A 345 15.46 14.66 -1.99
C PHE A 345 16.08 14.09 -0.72
N ASP A 346 15.25 13.78 0.28
CA ASP A 346 15.70 13.15 1.53
C ASP A 346 14.91 11.86 1.81
N ALA A 347 15.61 10.81 2.21
CA ALA A 347 15.02 9.61 2.82
C ALA A 347 14.67 9.92 4.28
N LEU A 348 13.38 9.96 4.62
CA LEU A 348 12.94 10.10 6.01
C LEU A 348 12.85 8.71 6.65
N HIS A 349 13.95 8.28 7.27
CA HIS A 349 14.08 6.94 7.83
C HIS A 349 12.99 6.63 8.89
N LYS A 350 12.25 5.53 8.70
CA LYS A 350 11.22 4.98 9.58
C LYS A 350 10.21 6.01 10.07
N ALA A 351 9.91 6.99 9.22
CA ALA A 351 9.14 8.17 9.58
C ALA A 351 7.64 7.88 9.70
N LEU A 352 7.10 6.94 8.93
CA LEU A 352 5.67 6.71 8.81
C LEU A 352 5.26 5.32 9.31
N PRO A 353 4.37 5.20 10.31
CA PRO A 353 3.75 3.93 10.66
C PRO A 353 2.68 3.57 9.62
N MET A 354 2.78 2.37 9.05
CA MET A 354 1.84 1.83 8.08
C MET A 354 1.36 0.44 8.48
N ALA A 355 0.14 0.11 8.10
CA ALA A 355 -0.46 -1.20 8.30
C ALA A 355 -0.05 -2.17 7.18
N PHE A 356 0.52 -3.31 7.56
CA PHE A 356 0.92 -4.40 6.67
C PHE A 356 0.11 -5.65 6.97
N PRO A 357 -0.55 -6.29 5.98
CA PRO A 357 -1.22 -7.56 6.21
C PRO A 357 -0.27 -8.58 6.87
N CYS A 358 -0.73 -9.34 7.85
CA CYS A 358 0.08 -10.39 8.48
C CYS A 358 0.52 -11.49 7.50
N THR A 359 -0.06 -11.53 6.30
CA THR A 359 0.31 -12.43 5.20
C THR A 359 1.41 -11.87 4.30
N TYR A 360 1.88 -10.65 4.55
CA TYR A 360 2.94 -10.02 3.77
C TYR A 360 4.27 -10.76 3.96
N ASN A 361 5.00 -10.97 2.87
CA ASN A 361 6.24 -11.77 2.83
C ASN A 361 7.52 -10.97 3.13
N GLU A 362 7.37 -9.71 3.56
CA GLU A 362 8.48 -8.81 3.93
C GLU A 362 9.48 -8.52 2.81
N GLU A 363 9.12 -8.70 1.53
CA GLU A 363 10.08 -8.58 0.42
C GLU A 363 10.69 -7.19 0.25
N LEU A 364 10.02 -6.13 0.70
CA LEU A 364 10.52 -4.74 0.66
C LEU A 364 11.28 -4.32 1.92
N PHE A 365 11.32 -5.15 2.95
CA PHE A 365 12.11 -4.87 4.15
C PHE A 365 13.53 -5.42 4.01
N GLN A 366 14.52 -4.69 4.52
CA GLN A 366 15.90 -5.13 4.47
C GLN A 366 16.11 -6.31 5.44
N HIS A 367 16.56 -7.44 4.88
CA HIS A 367 16.85 -8.65 5.66
C HIS A 367 18.37 -8.81 5.86
N PRO A 368 18.88 -8.89 7.10
CA PRO A 368 20.31 -9.03 7.38
C PRO A 368 21.01 -10.25 6.74
N ARG A 369 20.26 -11.20 6.16
CA ARG A 369 20.78 -12.50 5.68
C ARG A 369 20.74 -12.69 4.15
N ARG A 370 20.24 -11.75 3.35
CA ARG A 370 20.16 -11.92 1.88
C ARG A 370 21.40 -11.45 1.10
N HIS A 371 22.34 -10.74 1.73
CA HIS A 371 23.61 -10.36 1.10
C HIS A 371 24.69 -11.47 1.16
N LYS A 372 24.36 -12.68 0.72
CA LYS A 372 25.37 -13.53 0.07
C LYS A 372 25.07 -13.48 -1.42
N LYS A 373 25.95 -12.82 -2.19
CA LYS A 373 26.01 -13.00 -3.64
C LYS A 373 26.04 -14.51 -3.89
N LEU A 374 25.01 -15.04 -4.54
CA LEU A 374 25.08 -16.37 -5.12
C LEU A 374 26.11 -16.29 -6.24
N ASP A 375 27.12 -17.16 -6.18
CA ASP A 375 28.03 -17.37 -7.30
C ASP A 375 27.21 -17.85 -8.51
N PRO A 376 27.46 -17.33 -9.74
CA PRO A 376 26.71 -17.70 -10.94
C PRO A 376 26.80 -19.19 -11.30
N GLU A 377 27.68 -19.96 -10.67
CA GLU A 377 27.76 -21.42 -10.83
C GLU A 377 26.70 -22.19 -10.01
N GLN A 378 26.03 -21.57 -9.03
CA GLN A 378 25.00 -22.23 -8.20
C GLN A 378 23.58 -22.10 -8.76
N GLU A 379 23.35 -21.22 -9.74
CA GLU A 379 22.05 -21.10 -10.44
C GLU A 379 21.80 -22.26 -11.42
N GLU A 380 22.84 -22.93 -11.92
CA GLU A 380 22.68 -24.10 -12.81
C GLU A 380 22.37 -25.41 -12.06
N GLU A 381 22.77 -25.55 -10.80
CA GLU A 381 22.38 -26.71 -9.98
C GLU A 381 20.97 -26.58 -9.39
N HIS A 382 20.50 -25.35 -9.12
CA HIS A 382 19.14 -25.13 -8.63
C HIS A 382 18.07 -25.40 -9.70
N ASN A 383 18.39 -25.15 -10.98
CA ASN A 383 17.51 -25.47 -12.12
C ASN A 383 17.55 -26.94 -12.56
N LYS A 384 18.45 -27.77 -12.01
CA LYS A 384 18.46 -29.23 -12.22
C LYS A 384 17.81 -30.02 -11.07
N ALA A 385 17.64 -29.42 -9.90
CA ALA A 385 16.97 -30.04 -8.75
C ALA A 385 15.43 -29.89 -8.77
N SER A 386 14.88 -29.08 -9.67
CA SER A 386 13.43 -28.88 -9.83
C SER A 386 12.72 -29.91 -10.72
N ASP A 387 13.44 -30.95 -11.21
CA ASP A 387 12.86 -31.97 -12.12
C ASP A 387 12.98 -33.41 -11.60
N ILE A 388 13.38 -33.60 -10.33
CA ILE A 388 13.39 -34.92 -9.66
C ILE A 388 12.89 -34.75 -8.21
N GLY A 389 11.65 -34.30 -8.07
CA GLY A 389 10.98 -34.11 -6.79
C GLY A 389 9.59 -34.76 -6.72
N ASP A 390 9.30 -35.68 -7.64
CA ASP A 390 8.01 -36.37 -7.73
C ASP A 390 8.27 -37.88 -7.69
N LYS A 391 8.44 -38.41 -6.46
CA LYS A 391 8.43 -39.84 -6.02
C LYS A 391 9.27 -39.98 -4.76
N LYS A 392 8.70 -39.65 -3.60
CA LYS A 392 8.98 -40.25 -2.27
C LYS A 392 8.23 -39.47 -1.18
N LYS A 393 6.91 -39.66 -1.15
CA LYS A 393 6.05 -39.34 0.00
C LYS A 393 4.95 -40.40 0.14
N ASP A 394 5.33 -41.66 -0.09
CA ASP A 394 4.57 -42.86 0.25
C ASP A 394 5.58 -43.83 0.86
N ASP A 395 5.95 -43.59 2.12
CA ASP A 395 6.62 -44.54 3.03
C ASP A 395 7.10 -43.76 4.27
N MET A 396 6.17 -43.33 5.12
CA MET A 396 6.41 -43.06 6.54
C MET A 396 5.09 -42.85 7.32
N ALA A 397 4.04 -43.53 6.88
CA ALA A 397 2.74 -43.60 7.54
C ALA A 397 2.38 -45.04 7.92
N GLN A 398 3.37 -45.83 8.34
CA GLN A 398 3.16 -47.11 9.02
C GLN A 398 4.34 -47.31 9.98
N THR A 399 4.04 -47.74 11.20
CA THR A 399 4.94 -47.95 12.36
C THR A 399 4.99 -46.80 13.38
N GLU A 400 3.86 -46.59 14.08
CA GLU A 400 3.86 -46.26 15.52
C GLU A 400 2.45 -46.50 16.11
N LEU A 401 1.89 -47.67 15.80
CA LEU A 401 0.71 -48.21 16.44
C LEU A 401 1.05 -49.59 17.02
N GLN A 402 1.76 -49.61 18.15
CA GLN A 402 1.70 -50.69 19.16
C GLN A 402 2.67 -50.38 20.31
N VAL A 403 2.24 -50.76 21.51
CA VAL A 403 2.94 -50.74 22.80
C VAL A 403 2.81 -49.44 23.62
N ALA A 404 1.69 -49.33 24.35
CA ALA A 404 1.71 -49.20 25.82
C ALA A 404 0.27 -49.21 26.38
N THR A 405 -0.28 -50.41 26.54
CA THR A 405 -1.45 -50.66 27.39
C THR A 405 -1.01 -51.58 28.52
N GLU A 406 -1.60 -51.40 29.70
CA GLU A 406 -1.44 -52.10 30.99
C GLU A 406 -0.39 -51.51 31.95
N ARG A 407 -0.67 -51.09 33.19
CA ARG A 407 -1.80 -51.22 34.13
C ARG A 407 -1.68 -50.07 35.15
N VAL A 408 -2.79 -49.54 35.67
CA VAL A 408 -3.20 -49.63 37.10
C VAL A 408 -4.68 -49.23 37.17
N ILE A 409 -5.47 -50.15 37.71
CA ILE A 409 -6.89 -50.01 38.00
C ILE A 409 -7.01 -49.22 39.31
N SER A 410 -7.70 -48.08 39.29
CA SER A 410 -8.34 -47.51 40.48
C SER A 410 -9.76 -47.10 40.11
N GLN A 411 -10.71 -47.61 40.88
CA GLN A 411 -12.16 -47.57 40.69
C GLN A 411 -12.72 -46.14 40.56
N PRO A 412 -13.71 -45.87 39.68
CA PRO A 412 -14.44 -44.62 39.71
C PRO A 412 -15.66 -44.70 40.65
N ASP A 413 -15.88 -43.61 41.37
CA ASP A 413 -16.98 -43.38 42.30
C ASP A 413 -18.26 -43.04 41.50
N HIS A 414 -19.23 -43.96 41.50
CA HIS A 414 -20.35 -44.03 40.53
C HIS A 414 -21.53 -43.06 40.77
N SER A 415 -21.34 -41.91 41.42
CA SER A 415 -22.49 -41.06 41.80
C SER A 415 -22.50 -39.62 41.27
N VAL A 416 -21.47 -39.19 40.51
CA VAL A 416 -21.38 -37.81 39.99
C VAL A 416 -21.50 -37.71 38.46
N ASP A 417 -21.37 -38.82 37.72
CA ASP A 417 -21.33 -38.80 36.24
C ASP A 417 -22.70 -38.96 35.55
N VAL A 418 -23.70 -39.56 36.20
CA VAL A 418 -25.00 -39.84 35.56
C VAL A 418 -25.78 -38.56 35.23
N GLU A 419 -25.62 -37.51 36.03
CA GLU A 419 -26.33 -36.23 35.84
C GLU A 419 -25.64 -35.34 34.78
N LYS A 420 -24.33 -35.49 34.60
CA LYS A 420 -23.59 -34.87 33.49
C LYS A 420 -23.83 -35.60 32.16
N GLU A 421 -23.84 -36.93 32.17
CA GLU A 421 -24.15 -37.74 30.99
C GLU A 421 -25.61 -37.57 30.56
N LYS A 422 -26.58 -37.58 31.48
CA LYS A 422 -27.98 -37.25 31.17
C LYS A 422 -28.14 -35.86 30.56
N ARG A 423 -27.45 -34.86 31.11
CA ARG A 423 -27.50 -33.49 30.57
C ARG A 423 -26.85 -33.41 29.18
N GLN A 424 -25.80 -34.20 28.91
CA GLN A 424 -25.20 -34.31 27.58
C GLN A 424 -26.09 -35.09 26.60
N GLU A 425 -26.83 -36.10 27.05
CA GLU A 425 -27.80 -36.86 26.25
C GLU A 425 -29.06 -36.04 25.94
N GLU A 426 -29.57 -35.26 26.89
CA GLU A 426 -30.67 -34.31 26.69
C GLU A 426 -30.29 -33.21 25.69
N ILE A 427 -29.08 -32.66 25.79
CA ILE A 427 -28.54 -31.72 24.80
C ILE A 427 -28.44 -32.37 23.41
N ARG A 428 -27.97 -33.64 23.33
CA ARG A 428 -27.93 -34.44 22.08
C ARG A 428 -29.30 -34.72 21.46
N ALA A 429 -30.35 -34.85 22.27
CA ALA A 429 -31.71 -35.07 21.79
C ALA A 429 -32.35 -33.79 21.20
N GLU A 430 -31.97 -32.60 21.69
CA GLU A 430 -32.49 -31.31 21.19
C GLU A 430 -31.70 -30.74 20.00
N LEU A 431 -30.44 -31.16 19.80
CA LEU A 431 -29.51 -30.69 18.77
C LEU A 431 -30.09 -30.65 17.33
N PRO A 432 -30.80 -31.68 16.84
CA PRO A 432 -31.42 -31.63 15.51
C PRO A 432 -32.52 -30.57 15.37
N SER A 433 -33.31 -30.35 16.43
CA SER A 433 -34.37 -29.33 16.46
C SER A 433 -33.81 -27.91 16.56
N LEU A 434 -32.70 -27.74 17.29
CA LEU A 434 -31.99 -26.47 17.40
C LEU A 434 -31.41 -26.03 16.04
N VAL A 435 -30.79 -26.96 15.32
CA VAL A 435 -30.18 -26.71 14.00
C VAL A 435 -31.25 -26.44 12.95
N THR A 436 -32.38 -27.18 13.00
CA THR A 436 -33.53 -26.91 12.14
C THR A 436 -34.10 -25.51 12.42
N SER A 437 -34.27 -25.14 13.69
CA SER A 437 -34.71 -23.79 14.08
C SER A 437 -33.73 -22.70 13.62
N LEU A 438 -32.42 -22.96 13.69
CA LEU A 438 -31.38 -22.08 13.15
C LEU A 438 -31.50 -21.93 11.64
N PHE A 439 -31.70 -23.01 10.88
CA PHE A 439 -31.90 -22.94 9.43
C PHE A 439 -33.15 -22.16 9.01
N GLU A 440 -34.21 -22.23 9.83
CA GLU A 440 -35.47 -21.52 9.59
C GLU A 440 -35.40 -20.03 9.96
N ASN A 441 -34.81 -19.70 11.10
CA ASN A 441 -34.90 -18.36 11.70
C ASN A 441 -33.56 -17.57 11.67
N GLY A 442 -32.46 -18.27 11.47
CA GLY A 442 -31.12 -17.71 11.41
C GLY A 442 -30.88 -16.91 10.13
N ARG A 443 -29.88 -16.04 10.19
CA ARG A 443 -29.51 -15.20 9.04
C ARG A 443 -28.55 -15.95 8.16
N LYS A 444 -28.96 -16.22 6.91
CA LYS A 444 -28.07 -16.74 5.88
C LYS A 444 -27.07 -15.67 5.46
N VAL A 445 -25.79 -15.94 5.64
CA VAL A 445 -24.68 -15.06 5.24
C VAL A 445 -23.85 -15.77 4.21
N THR A 446 -23.75 -15.19 3.01
CA THR A 446 -22.83 -15.67 1.96
C THR A 446 -21.46 -15.05 2.21
N VAL A 447 -20.45 -15.89 2.36
CA VAL A 447 -19.11 -15.51 2.81
C VAL A 447 -18.32 -14.87 1.68
N ILE A 448 -17.75 -13.69 1.93
CA ILE A 448 -16.78 -13.03 1.04
C ILE A 448 -15.35 -13.31 1.51
N GLY A 449 -15.13 -13.34 2.81
CA GLY A 449 -13.81 -13.58 3.39
C GLY A 449 -13.83 -13.57 4.90
N LYS A 450 -12.65 -13.79 5.49
CA LYS A 450 -12.48 -13.85 6.95
C LYS A 450 -11.12 -13.33 7.38
N ALA A 451 -11.05 -12.92 8.64
CA ALA A 451 -9.84 -12.51 9.32
C ALA A 451 -9.93 -12.87 10.80
N GLN A 452 -8.78 -13.08 11.44
CA GLN A 452 -8.72 -13.16 12.89
C GLN A 452 -8.86 -11.76 13.50
N HIS A 453 -9.51 -11.65 14.65
CA HIS A 453 -9.63 -10.39 15.37
C HIS A 453 -8.25 -10.04 16.00
N PRO A 454 -7.73 -8.82 15.80
CA PRO A 454 -6.35 -8.47 16.19
C PRO A 454 -6.14 -8.57 17.70
N GLU A 455 -7.08 -8.05 18.50
CA GLU A 455 -6.94 -8.02 19.97
C GLU A 455 -7.46 -9.28 20.69
N LYS A 456 -8.12 -10.20 19.98
CA LYS A 456 -8.87 -11.31 20.59
C LYS A 456 -8.51 -12.64 19.94
N PRO A 457 -7.45 -13.31 20.43
CA PRO A 457 -7.09 -14.65 19.99
C PRO A 457 -8.29 -15.62 20.03
N GLY A 458 -8.48 -16.40 18.97
CA GLY A 458 -9.61 -17.33 18.82
C GLY A 458 -10.93 -16.68 18.38
N THR A 459 -10.98 -15.35 18.20
CA THR A 459 -12.13 -14.66 17.62
C THR A 459 -11.90 -14.38 16.14
N TYR A 460 -12.92 -14.64 15.32
CA TYR A 460 -12.90 -14.41 13.87
C TYR A 460 -13.94 -13.35 13.48
N ILE A 461 -13.60 -12.60 12.44
CA ILE A 461 -14.51 -11.71 11.72
C ILE A 461 -14.72 -12.31 10.34
N VAL A 462 -15.96 -12.67 10.02
CA VAL A 462 -16.35 -13.18 8.70
C VAL A 462 -17.17 -12.09 7.99
N ALA A 463 -16.63 -11.58 6.89
CA ALA A 463 -17.35 -10.64 6.05
C ALA A 463 -18.20 -11.39 5.04
N GLY A 464 -19.41 -10.89 4.78
CA GLY A 464 -20.33 -11.49 3.85
C GLY A 464 -21.53 -10.62 3.54
N THR A 465 -22.49 -11.18 2.83
CA THR A 465 -23.76 -10.50 2.51
C THR A 465 -24.95 -11.31 3.02
N THR A 466 -25.99 -10.59 3.42
CA THR A 466 -27.31 -11.12 3.78
C THR A 466 -28.31 -10.70 2.73
N LEU A 467 -29.28 -11.55 2.39
CA LEU A 467 -30.36 -11.16 1.50
C LEU A 467 -31.49 -10.50 2.30
N ASN A 468 -32.04 -9.39 1.81
CA ASN A 468 -33.29 -8.86 2.33
C ASN A 468 -34.46 -9.72 1.79
N ALA A 469 -35.20 -10.37 2.70
CA ALA A 469 -36.29 -11.26 2.33
C ALA A 469 -37.42 -10.58 1.51
N LEU A 470 -37.61 -9.26 1.63
CA LEU A 470 -38.67 -8.53 0.93
C LEU A 470 -38.23 -7.94 -0.40
N THR A 471 -36.98 -7.50 -0.51
CA THR A 471 -36.49 -6.75 -1.68
C THR A 471 -35.48 -7.53 -2.52
N SER A 472 -35.06 -8.70 -2.06
CA SER A 472 -33.94 -9.49 -2.62
C SER A 472 -32.62 -8.72 -2.72
N GLU A 473 -32.52 -7.56 -2.07
CA GLU A 473 -31.33 -6.73 -2.04
C GLU A 473 -30.27 -7.35 -1.13
N GLN A 474 -29.01 -7.38 -1.58
CA GLN A 474 -27.89 -7.79 -0.75
C GLN A 474 -27.51 -6.67 0.22
N LYS A 475 -27.38 -7.03 1.50
CA LYS A 475 -26.96 -6.13 2.58
C LYS A 475 -25.66 -6.64 3.20
N PRO A 476 -24.69 -5.74 3.46
CA PRO A 476 -23.47 -6.11 4.15
C PRO A 476 -23.72 -6.77 5.51
N ALA A 477 -22.86 -7.72 5.83
CA ALA A 477 -22.77 -8.36 7.13
C ALA A 477 -21.31 -8.61 7.51
N ALA A 478 -20.99 -8.35 8.78
CA ALA A 478 -19.72 -8.75 9.37
C ALA A 478 -20.04 -9.54 10.65
N VAL A 479 -19.73 -10.83 10.64
CA VAL A 479 -20.07 -11.76 11.73
C VAL A 479 -18.86 -11.89 12.64
N ILE A 480 -19.04 -11.58 13.93
CA ILE A 480 -18.03 -11.82 14.96
C ILE A 480 -18.33 -13.17 15.60
N ILE A 481 -17.42 -14.12 15.42
CA ILE A 481 -17.47 -15.47 16.00
C ILE A 481 -16.38 -15.54 17.06
N GLY A 482 -16.77 -15.52 18.33
CA GLY A 482 -15.83 -15.53 19.46
C GLY A 482 -15.77 -16.88 20.16
N ASN A 483 -14.98 -16.97 21.22
CA ASN A 483 -14.80 -18.20 22.01
C ASN A 483 -16.10 -18.68 22.70
N ASN A 484 -17.08 -17.78 22.87
CA ASN A 484 -18.38 -18.10 23.49
C ASN A 484 -19.49 -18.34 22.44
N THR A 485 -19.15 -18.34 21.14
CA THR A 485 -20.10 -18.65 20.09
C THR A 485 -20.18 -20.17 19.93
N GLU A 486 -21.38 -20.74 20.01
CA GLU A 486 -21.59 -22.17 19.72
C GLU A 486 -21.51 -22.36 18.20
N VAL A 487 -20.64 -23.25 17.74
CA VAL A 487 -20.43 -23.49 16.30
C VAL A 487 -20.82 -24.93 15.99
N PHE A 488 -21.66 -25.10 14.98
CA PHE A 488 -22.19 -26.39 14.55
C PHE A 488 -21.82 -26.65 13.08
N ASP A 489 -21.64 -27.92 12.72
CA ASP A 489 -21.63 -28.36 11.33
C ASP A 489 -23.06 -28.49 10.78
N GLN A 490 -23.20 -28.83 9.49
CA GLN A 490 -24.50 -29.00 8.84
C GLN A 490 -25.32 -30.18 9.39
N ASN A 491 -24.69 -31.13 10.07
CA ASN A 491 -25.35 -32.25 10.75
C ASN A 491 -25.74 -31.90 12.19
N GLY A 492 -25.42 -30.69 12.64
CA GLY A 492 -25.68 -30.21 13.98
C GLY A 492 -24.64 -30.61 15.01
N GLN A 493 -23.51 -31.21 14.63
CA GLN A 493 -22.45 -31.54 15.58
C GLN A 493 -21.68 -30.28 15.97
N HIS A 494 -21.38 -30.14 17.27
CA HIS A 494 -20.57 -29.02 17.75
C HIS A 494 -19.12 -29.15 17.25
N ILE A 495 -18.60 -28.08 16.66
CA ILE A 495 -17.24 -27.99 16.12
C ILE A 495 -16.50 -26.83 16.78
N PRO A 496 -15.16 -26.87 16.85
CA PRO A 496 -14.39 -25.77 17.43
C PRO A 496 -14.52 -24.49 16.58
N SER A 497 -14.46 -23.32 17.21
CA SER A 497 -14.49 -22.04 16.50
C SER A 497 -13.33 -21.85 15.51
N SER A 498 -12.23 -22.60 15.69
CA SER A 498 -11.13 -22.66 14.73
C SER A 498 -11.53 -23.22 13.36
N ALA A 499 -12.62 -23.98 13.26
CA ALA A 499 -13.17 -24.46 11.98
C ALA A 499 -13.57 -23.30 11.05
N VAL A 500 -13.79 -22.09 11.59
CA VAL A 500 -13.99 -20.88 10.79
C VAL A 500 -12.76 -20.59 9.92
N ALA A 501 -11.55 -21.01 10.31
CA ALA A 501 -10.34 -20.86 9.48
C ALA A 501 -10.44 -21.61 8.14
N ASP A 502 -11.30 -22.63 8.04
CA ASP A 502 -11.43 -23.48 6.85
C ASP A 502 -12.61 -23.09 5.95
N ILE A 503 -13.44 -22.12 6.36
CA ILE A 503 -14.58 -21.68 5.55
C ILE A 503 -14.10 -21.03 4.24
N HIS A 504 -14.65 -21.47 3.12
CA HIS A 504 -14.31 -20.94 1.80
C HIS A 504 -15.23 -19.78 1.40
N GLU A 505 -14.75 -18.95 0.47
CA GLU A 505 -15.55 -17.90 -0.15
C GLU A 505 -16.73 -18.49 -0.92
N GLY A 506 -17.90 -17.85 -0.85
CA GLY A 506 -19.14 -18.34 -1.43
C GLY A 506 -19.91 -19.33 -0.55
N ALA A 507 -19.29 -19.86 0.51
CA ALA A 507 -19.99 -20.68 1.49
C ALA A 507 -21.16 -19.90 2.13
N THR A 508 -22.22 -20.62 2.48
CA THR A 508 -23.36 -20.03 3.20
C THR A 508 -23.34 -20.51 4.63
N MET A 509 -23.17 -19.57 5.57
CA MET A 509 -23.34 -19.84 6.99
C MET A 509 -24.70 -19.35 7.47
N VAL A 510 -25.21 -19.97 8.54
CA VAL A 510 -26.45 -19.54 9.19
C VAL A 510 -26.11 -19.01 10.58
N VAL A 511 -26.49 -17.76 10.83
CA VAL A 511 -26.03 -17.02 12.00
C VAL A 511 -27.19 -16.53 12.86
N GLU A 512 -27.18 -16.92 14.12
CA GLU A 512 -28.00 -16.34 15.17
C GLU A 512 -27.17 -15.35 16.00
N GLY A 513 -27.77 -14.21 16.34
CA GLY A 513 -27.09 -13.21 17.15
C GLY A 513 -27.66 -11.81 17.00
N LYS A 514 -27.06 -10.87 17.74
CA LYS A 514 -27.48 -9.46 17.76
C LYS A 514 -26.83 -8.70 16.61
N ARG A 515 -27.66 -8.12 15.73
CA ARG A 515 -27.23 -7.28 14.60
C ARG A 515 -27.22 -5.80 14.98
N SER A 516 -26.19 -5.07 14.58
CA SER A 516 -26.08 -3.61 14.70
C SER A 516 -26.61 -2.88 13.45
N LYS A 517 -26.73 -1.56 13.52
CA LYS A 517 -27.09 -0.72 12.37
C LYS A 517 -26.08 -0.81 11.21
N LEU A 518 -24.80 -1.06 11.52
CA LEU A 518 -23.71 -1.19 10.57
C LEU A 518 -23.52 -2.65 10.11
N GLY A 519 -24.56 -3.49 10.12
CA GLY A 519 -24.46 -4.85 9.61
C GLY A 519 -23.65 -5.84 10.47
N VAL A 520 -22.95 -5.39 11.52
CA VAL A 520 -22.19 -6.27 12.42
C VAL A 520 -23.12 -7.21 13.20
N ILE A 521 -22.87 -8.51 13.15
CA ILE A 521 -23.61 -9.55 13.88
C ILE A 521 -22.68 -10.15 14.94
N LYS A 522 -22.99 -9.96 16.22
CA LYS A 522 -22.31 -10.69 17.31
C LYS A 522 -22.98 -12.04 17.45
N ALA A 523 -22.32 -13.09 16.96
CA ALA A 523 -22.91 -14.41 16.87
C ALA A 523 -22.99 -15.08 18.24
N THR A 524 -24.16 -15.61 18.56
CA THR A 524 -24.35 -16.53 19.69
C THR A 524 -24.24 -17.97 19.21
N ARG A 525 -24.76 -18.24 17.99
CA ARG A 525 -24.68 -19.56 17.34
C ARG A 525 -24.40 -19.41 15.85
N VAL A 526 -23.63 -20.33 15.29
CA VAL A 526 -23.32 -20.39 13.87
C VAL A 526 -23.40 -21.83 13.38
N VAL A 527 -24.00 -22.03 12.21
CA VAL A 527 -23.88 -23.26 11.42
C VAL A 527 -23.00 -22.96 10.21
N LEU A 528 -21.94 -23.76 10.02
CA LEU A 528 -20.95 -23.63 8.94
C LEU A 528 -21.22 -24.57 7.76
#